data_AF-A0A951B2C3-F1
#
_entry.id   AF-A0A951B2C3-F1
#
_cell.length_a   1.000
_cell.length_b   1.000
_cell.length_c   1.000
_cell.angle_alpha   90.00
_cell.angle_beta   90.00
_cell.angle_gamma   90.00
#
_symmetry.space_group_name_H-M   'P 1'
#
loop_
_entity.id
_entity.type
_entity.pdbx_description
1 polymer ?
#
loop_
_entity_poly.entity_id
_entity_poly.type
_entity_poly.pdbx_seq_one_letter_code
_entity_poly.pdbx_strand_id
1 'polypeptide(L)'
;MSAEAEGERAPPGLLPLLRELGDLKRVRSASYTGSFAERCFAQSWAWLAAGVPARDVARAATSRALAAARLGDLDAATLGAAGITPDAVRAIRHRAVTELADPLDPALRSWLVESAEELPSAPAPGFVGRLARQPRAGVTCPGRGRLVLEPPENHAEHSAAVAVAGVLLAPSWNADPVTVFVAGLAHHLHNALLPDSGFAGEMLLGEWLAPAMARAREIALDELGSELRETVESACR
;
A
#
# COMPACT_ATOMS: atom_id res chain seq x y z
N MET A 1 20.33 -20.19 -29.11
CA MET A 1 20.32 -19.54 -27.78
C MET A 1 19.72 -18.15 -28.00
N SER A 2 18.62 -17.74 -27.38
CA SER A 2 18.37 -17.78 -25.93
C SER A 2 16.85 -17.78 -25.62
N ALA A 3 16.49 -18.43 -24.50
CA ALA A 3 15.31 -18.30 -23.62
C ALA A 3 14.20 -17.33 -24.10
N GLU A 4 12.94 -17.72 -24.34
CA GLU A 4 12.00 -18.32 -23.35
C GLU A 4 12.17 -17.72 -21.95
N ALA A 5 11.82 -16.44 -21.86
CA ALA A 5 11.79 -15.63 -20.64
C ALA A 5 10.57 -15.98 -19.78
N GLU A 6 10.71 -16.98 -18.91
CA GLU A 6 9.88 -17.13 -17.72
C GLU A 6 10.08 -15.88 -16.82
N GLY A 7 9.06 -15.03 -16.64
CA GLY A 7 8.98 -13.96 -15.61
C GLY A 7 10.31 -13.36 -15.12
N GLU A 8 10.98 -12.61 -15.98
CA GLU A 8 12.36 -12.18 -15.78
C GLU A 8 12.44 -10.90 -14.94
N ARG A 9 12.94 -11.01 -13.70
CA ARG A 9 13.48 -9.96 -12.81
C ARG A 9 13.03 -8.51 -13.06
N ALA A 10 12.46 -7.88 -12.04
CA ALA A 10 12.15 -6.45 -12.04
C ALA A 10 13.31 -5.58 -12.60
N PRO A 11 13.03 -4.61 -13.50
CA PRO A 11 14.03 -3.72 -14.07
C PRO A 11 14.86 -3.02 -12.97
N PRO A 12 16.20 -3.04 -13.04
CA PRO A 12 17.04 -2.37 -12.04
C PRO A 12 16.73 -0.89 -11.87
N GLY A 13 16.22 -0.24 -12.92
CA GLY A 13 15.78 1.16 -12.91
C GLY A 13 14.59 1.45 -11.99
N LEU A 14 13.83 0.44 -11.55
CA LEU A 14 12.76 0.61 -10.57
C LEU A 14 13.27 0.74 -9.14
N LEU A 15 14.46 0.23 -8.82
CA LEU A 15 14.94 0.19 -7.44
C LEU A 15 15.04 1.57 -6.76
N PRO A 16 15.55 2.64 -7.42
CA PRO A 16 15.51 3.99 -6.86
C PRO A 16 14.08 4.44 -6.53
N LEU A 17 13.14 4.25 -7.46
CA LEU A 17 11.73 4.61 -7.26
C LEU A 17 11.11 3.84 -6.08
N LEU A 18 11.35 2.53 -5.98
CA LEU A 18 10.84 1.71 -4.88
C LEU A 18 11.37 2.16 -3.52
N ARG A 19 12.61 2.66 -3.46
CA ARG A 19 13.18 3.23 -2.22
C ARG A 19 12.48 4.54 -1.83
N GLU A 20 12.29 5.45 -2.79
CA GLU A 20 11.57 6.71 -2.56
C GLU A 20 10.12 6.46 -2.12
N LEU A 21 9.43 5.48 -2.71
CA LEU A 21 8.09 5.06 -2.26
C LEU A 21 8.13 4.48 -0.83
N GLY A 22 9.20 3.77 -0.47
CA GLY A 22 9.42 3.29 0.89
C GLY A 22 9.56 4.42 1.92
N ASP A 23 10.09 5.57 1.52
CA ASP A 23 10.24 6.74 2.39
C ASP A 23 8.90 7.38 2.78
N LEU A 24 7.82 7.13 2.01
CA LEU A 24 6.48 7.63 2.32
C LEU A 24 5.91 7.10 3.64
N LYS A 25 6.47 5.99 4.15
CA LYS A 25 6.18 5.49 5.51
C LYS A 25 6.66 6.44 6.61
N ARG A 26 7.58 7.35 6.29
CA ARG A 26 8.17 8.32 7.23
C ARG A 26 7.78 9.76 6.93
N VAL A 27 7.16 10.04 5.78
CA VAL A 27 6.63 11.36 5.44
C VAL A 27 5.43 11.66 6.34
N ARG A 28 5.54 12.72 7.15
CA ARG A 28 4.51 13.21 8.08
C ARG A 28 4.38 14.72 7.95
N SER A 29 3.18 15.23 8.22
CA SER A 29 2.87 16.66 8.17
C SER A 29 2.11 17.09 9.40
N ALA A 30 2.29 18.35 9.81
CA ALA A 30 1.68 18.89 11.01
C ALA A 30 0.14 18.90 10.97
N SER A 31 -0.46 18.93 9.77
CA SER A 31 -1.91 18.99 9.58
C SER A 31 -2.61 17.63 9.66
N TYR A 32 -1.86 16.53 9.73
CA TYR A 32 -2.42 15.19 9.64
C TYR A 32 -1.82 14.24 10.69
N THR A 33 -2.63 13.33 11.19
CA THR A 33 -2.16 12.20 11.99
C THR A 33 -1.58 11.12 11.07
N GLY A 34 -0.57 10.41 11.56
CA GLY A 34 0.06 9.29 10.85
C GLY A 34 0.99 9.74 9.72
N SER A 35 1.65 8.78 9.09
CA SER A 35 2.43 9.03 7.86
C SER A 35 1.53 9.09 6.63
N PHE A 36 2.10 9.53 5.51
CA PHE A 36 1.42 9.47 4.22
C PHE A 36 0.98 8.04 3.88
N ALA A 37 1.85 7.05 4.06
CA ALA A 37 1.54 5.66 3.73
C ALA A 37 0.38 5.10 4.58
N GLU A 38 0.34 5.43 5.88
CA GLU A 38 -0.78 5.07 6.76
C GLU A 38 -2.11 5.66 6.27
N ARG A 39 -2.13 6.94 5.87
CA ARG A 39 -3.33 7.57 5.33
C ARG A 39 -3.73 7.01 3.98
N CYS A 40 -2.75 6.68 3.13
CA CYS A 40 -2.99 6.02 1.86
C CYS A 40 -3.65 4.65 2.05
N PHE A 41 -3.17 3.87 3.03
CA PHE A 41 -3.78 2.60 3.42
C PHE A 41 -5.24 2.79 3.86
N ALA A 42 -5.48 3.73 4.78
CA ALA A 42 -6.82 3.97 5.31
C ALA A 42 -7.79 4.45 4.22
N GLN A 43 -7.34 5.35 3.36
CA GLN A 43 -8.15 5.87 2.25
C GLN A 43 -8.47 4.78 1.22
N SER A 44 -7.52 3.90 0.91
CA SER A 44 -7.73 2.80 -0.03
C SER A 44 -8.81 1.83 0.47
N TRP A 45 -8.75 1.45 1.75
CA TRP A 45 -9.77 0.61 2.38
C TRP A 45 -11.13 1.31 2.49
N ALA A 46 -11.15 2.62 2.79
CA ALA A 46 -12.39 3.40 2.79
C ALA A 46 -13.07 3.41 1.41
N TRP A 47 -12.31 3.59 0.33
CA TRP A 47 -12.85 3.54 -1.03
C TRP A 47 -13.37 2.16 -1.40
N LEU A 48 -12.63 1.10 -1.09
CA LEU A 48 -13.08 -0.27 -1.31
C LEU A 48 -14.38 -0.55 -0.54
N ALA A 49 -14.45 -0.17 0.73
CA ALA A 49 -15.63 -0.35 1.57
C ALA A 49 -16.85 0.47 1.08
N ALA A 50 -16.61 1.57 0.36
CA ALA A 50 -17.65 2.38 -0.28
C ALA A 50 -18.11 1.81 -1.64
N GLY A 51 -17.58 0.66 -2.08
CA GLY A 51 -17.93 0.04 -3.35
C GLY A 51 -17.23 0.66 -4.57
N VAL A 52 -16.17 1.45 -4.37
CA VAL A 52 -15.35 1.92 -5.50
C VAL A 52 -14.65 0.72 -6.14
N PRO A 53 -14.69 0.56 -7.48
CA PRO A 53 -14.02 -0.54 -8.15
C PRO A 53 -12.54 -0.64 -7.78
N ALA A 54 -12.07 -1.85 -7.46
CA ALA A 54 -10.69 -2.07 -7.02
C ALA A 54 -9.64 -1.54 -8.01
N ARG A 55 -9.96 -1.56 -9.31
CA ARG A 55 -9.11 -0.96 -10.36
C ARG A 55 -8.91 0.54 -10.18
N ASP A 56 -9.97 1.26 -9.85
CA ASP A 56 -9.90 2.71 -9.65
C ASP A 56 -9.20 3.06 -8.34
N VAL A 57 -9.41 2.28 -7.28
CA VAL A 57 -8.66 2.41 -6.02
C VAL A 57 -7.17 2.18 -6.25
N ALA A 58 -6.80 1.08 -6.91
CA ALA A 58 -5.40 0.74 -7.20
C ALA A 58 -4.71 1.84 -8.02
N ARG A 59 -5.39 2.36 -9.06
CA ARG A 59 -4.91 3.50 -9.86
C ARG A 59 -4.72 4.74 -9.00
N ALA A 60 -5.77 5.17 -8.29
CA ALA A 60 -5.75 6.41 -7.52
C ALA A 60 -4.70 6.39 -6.40
N ALA A 61 -4.60 5.29 -5.65
CA ALA A 61 -3.63 5.12 -4.59
C ALA A 61 -2.19 5.10 -5.13
N THR A 62 -1.94 4.36 -6.21
CA THR A 62 -0.61 4.27 -6.84
C THR A 62 -0.18 5.61 -7.43
N SER A 63 -1.03 6.30 -8.18
CA SER A 63 -0.73 7.63 -8.72
C SER A 63 -0.55 8.67 -7.61
N ARG A 64 -1.30 8.59 -6.50
CA ARG A 64 -1.10 9.46 -5.34
C ARG A 64 0.25 9.19 -4.67
N ALA A 65 0.66 7.93 -4.52
CA ALA A 65 1.95 7.56 -3.96
C ALA A 65 3.12 8.01 -4.86
N LEU A 66 3.01 7.85 -6.18
CA LEU A 66 3.99 8.39 -7.14
C LEU A 66 4.11 9.91 -7.02
N ALA A 67 3.00 10.65 -7.00
CA ALA A 67 3.05 12.09 -6.81
C ALA A 67 3.71 12.47 -5.47
N ALA A 68 3.39 11.75 -4.40
CA ALA A 68 3.94 11.98 -3.06
C ALA A 68 5.44 11.67 -2.96
N ALA A 69 5.98 10.75 -3.77
CA ALA A 69 7.42 10.49 -3.81
C ALA A 69 8.23 11.72 -4.31
N ARG A 70 7.59 12.67 -4.99
CA ARG A 70 8.20 13.98 -5.36
C ARG A 70 7.73 15.12 -4.47
N LEU A 71 6.45 15.15 -4.15
CA LEU A 71 5.80 16.28 -3.47
C LEU A 71 5.78 16.12 -1.95
N GLY A 72 6.21 14.97 -1.43
CA GLY A 72 5.98 14.59 -0.04
C GLY A 72 4.49 14.58 0.24
N ASP A 73 4.07 15.37 1.22
CA ASP A 73 2.68 15.50 1.63
C ASP A 73 1.97 16.76 1.09
N LEU A 74 2.57 17.44 0.11
CA LEU A 74 1.94 18.59 -0.56
C LEU A 74 0.79 18.10 -1.45
N ASP A 75 -0.37 17.88 -0.83
CA ASP A 75 -1.55 17.36 -1.48
C ASP A 75 -2.49 18.48 -1.99
N ALA A 76 -3.61 18.07 -2.60
CA ALA A 76 -4.56 19.02 -3.18
C ALA A 76 -5.15 19.99 -2.15
N ALA A 77 -5.41 19.52 -0.92
CA ALA A 77 -5.94 20.36 0.15
C ALA A 77 -4.90 21.38 0.61
N THR A 78 -3.64 20.95 0.79
CA THR A 78 -2.54 21.82 1.19
C THR A 78 -2.22 22.88 0.14
N LEU A 79 -2.15 22.48 -1.14
CA LEU A 79 -1.92 23.40 -2.26
C LEU A 79 -3.09 24.37 -2.46
N GLY A 80 -4.32 23.89 -2.29
CA GLY A 80 -5.53 24.72 -2.34
C GLY A 80 -5.57 25.76 -1.22
N ALA A 81 -5.23 25.38 0.01
CA ALA A 81 -5.10 26.30 1.14
C ALA A 81 -4.02 27.37 0.92
N ALA A 82 -2.98 27.05 0.14
CA ALA A 82 -1.96 28.00 -0.29
C ALA A 82 -2.38 28.89 -1.50
N GLY A 83 -3.63 28.77 -1.97
CA GLY A 83 -4.18 29.60 -3.06
C GLY A 83 -3.93 29.06 -4.48
N ILE A 84 -3.49 27.81 -4.63
CA ILE A 84 -3.29 27.20 -5.95
C ILE A 84 -4.64 26.67 -6.47
N THR A 85 -4.96 27.00 -7.73
CA THR A 85 -6.23 26.60 -8.34
C THR A 85 -6.32 25.08 -8.56
N PRO A 86 -7.54 24.49 -8.59
CA PRO A 86 -7.70 23.06 -8.86
C PRO A 86 -7.02 22.58 -10.14
N ASP A 87 -7.06 23.39 -11.21
CA ASP A 87 -6.44 23.08 -12.49
C ASP A 87 -4.91 23.03 -12.38
N ALA A 88 -4.32 24.00 -11.65
CA ALA A 88 -2.89 24.01 -11.39
C ALA A 88 -2.45 22.84 -10.48
N VAL A 89 -3.27 22.47 -9.48
CA VAL A 89 -3.04 21.28 -8.65
C VAL A 89 -3.04 20.01 -9.51
N ARG A 90 -4.02 19.84 -10.41
CA ARG A 90 -4.07 18.70 -11.34
C ARG A 90 -2.83 18.66 -12.23
N ALA A 91 -2.40 19.80 -12.77
CA ALA A 91 -1.20 19.90 -13.59
C ALA A 91 0.09 19.56 -12.80
N ILE A 92 0.22 20.03 -11.55
CA ILE A 92 1.35 19.71 -10.67
C ILE A 92 1.42 18.20 -10.40
N ARG A 93 0.30 17.59 -10.02
CA ARG A 93 0.22 16.15 -9.75
C ARG A 93 0.56 15.32 -11.00
N HIS A 94 0.00 15.69 -12.15
CA HIS A 94 0.29 15.02 -13.42
C HIS A 94 1.79 15.07 -13.75
N ARG A 95 2.43 16.24 -13.60
CA ARG A 95 3.89 16.37 -13.79
C ARG A 95 4.68 15.49 -12.83
N ALA A 96 4.32 15.49 -11.54
CA ALA A 96 5.00 14.69 -10.52
C ALA A 96 4.93 13.17 -10.81
N VAL A 97 3.75 12.68 -11.24
CA VAL A 97 3.60 11.27 -11.66
C VAL A 97 4.40 10.99 -12.93
N THR A 98 4.33 11.87 -13.93
CA THR A 98 5.01 11.69 -15.21
C THR A 98 6.53 11.60 -15.04
N GLU A 99 7.12 12.44 -14.17
CA GLU A 99 8.56 12.45 -13.88
C GLU A 99 9.07 11.11 -13.32
N LEU A 100 8.23 10.42 -12.55
CA LEU A 100 8.57 9.12 -11.95
C LEU A 100 8.13 7.92 -12.76
N ALA A 101 7.38 8.13 -13.84
CA ALA A 101 6.80 7.04 -14.62
C ALA A 101 7.74 6.51 -15.72
N ASP A 102 8.89 7.16 -15.97
CA ASP A 102 9.84 6.76 -17.01
C ASP A 102 10.38 5.32 -16.91
N PRO A 103 10.71 4.76 -15.72
CA PRO A 103 11.16 3.37 -15.61
C PRO A 103 10.02 2.34 -15.62
N LEU A 104 8.76 2.77 -15.71
CA LEU A 104 7.60 1.87 -15.66
C LEU A 104 7.32 1.24 -17.02
N ASP A 105 6.65 0.08 -17.00
CA ASP A 105 6.04 -0.50 -18.20
C ASP A 105 5.14 0.53 -18.92
N PRO A 106 5.20 0.66 -20.26
CA PRO A 106 4.44 1.68 -20.99
C PRO A 106 2.93 1.61 -20.77
N ALA A 107 2.33 0.43 -20.70
CA ALA A 107 0.89 0.28 -20.48
C ALA A 107 0.51 0.68 -19.06
N LEU A 108 1.32 0.27 -18.07
CA LEU A 108 1.14 0.71 -16.68
C LEU A 108 1.29 2.22 -16.53
N ARG A 109 2.31 2.81 -17.17
CA ARG A 109 2.51 4.27 -17.21
C ARG A 109 1.28 4.96 -17.75
N SER A 110 0.77 4.56 -18.91
CA SER A 110 -0.43 5.14 -19.52
C SER A 110 -1.64 5.07 -18.60
N TRP A 111 -1.82 3.95 -17.90
CA TRP A 111 -2.91 3.77 -16.94
C TRP A 111 -2.80 4.68 -15.71
N LEU A 112 -1.58 4.94 -15.20
CA LEU A 112 -1.35 5.75 -14.01
C LEU A 112 -1.37 7.27 -14.26
N VAL A 113 -1.00 7.72 -15.47
CA VAL A 113 -1.04 9.14 -15.83
C VAL A 113 -2.43 9.63 -16.23
N GLU A 114 -3.34 8.70 -16.56
CA GLU A 114 -4.74 9.03 -16.82
C GLU A 114 -5.36 9.68 -15.58
N SER A 115 -6.07 10.79 -15.78
CA SER A 115 -6.67 11.53 -14.67
C SER A 115 -7.72 10.67 -13.98
N ALA A 116 -7.49 10.36 -12.70
CA ALA A 116 -8.50 9.74 -11.86
C ALA A 116 -9.50 10.80 -11.40
N GLU A 117 -10.79 10.48 -11.49
CA GLU A 117 -11.84 11.26 -10.86
C GLU A 117 -11.65 11.30 -9.34
N GLU A 118 -12.22 12.34 -8.71
CA GLU A 118 -12.20 12.42 -7.26
C GLU A 118 -13.11 11.32 -6.67
N LEU A 119 -12.49 10.43 -5.91
CA LEU A 119 -13.19 9.31 -5.29
C LEU A 119 -13.91 9.75 -4.01
N PRO A 120 -15.06 9.12 -3.67
CA PRO A 120 -15.89 9.54 -2.56
C PRO A 120 -15.15 9.43 -1.21
N SER A 121 -15.52 10.28 -0.27
CA SER A 121 -15.08 10.13 1.13
C SER A 121 -15.96 9.10 1.84
N ALA A 122 -15.34 8.18 2.57
CA ALA A 122 -16.02 7.13 3.33
C ALA A 122 -15.21 6.75 4.58
N PRO A 123 -15.85 6.17 5.62
CA PRO A 123 -15.12 5.61 6.74
C PRO A 123 -14.41 4.31 6.34
N ALA A 124 -13.23 4.08 6.90
CA ALA A 124 -12.51 2.81 6.76
C ALA A 124 -13.05 1.75 7.75
N PRO A 125 -12.94 0.44 7.43
CA PRO A 125 -13.21 -0.64 8.37
C PRO A 125 -12.39 -0.53 9.67
N GLY A 126 -12.89 -1.08 10.78
CA GLY A 126 -12.28 -0.95 12.11
C GLY A 126 -10.88 -1.55 12.22
N PHE A 127 -10.59 -2.63 11.48
CA PHE A 127 -9.25 -3.25 11.44
C PHE A 127 -8.18 -2.29 10.92
N VAL A 128 -8.54 -1.31 10.08
CA VAL A 128 -7.60 -0.35 9.51
C VAL A 128 -6.93 0.47 10.62
N GLY A 129 -7.72 0.97 11.57
CA GLY A 129 -7.21 1.70 12.71
C GLY A 129 -6.37 0.83 13.64
N ARG A 130 -6.69 -0.48 13.75
CA ARG A 130 -5.87 -1.42 14.54
C ARG A 130 -4.51 -1.65 13.90
N LEU A 131 -4.46 -1.85 12.58
CA LEU A 131 -3.21 -2.02 11.83
C LEU A 131 -2.34 -0.76 11.82
N ALA A 132 -2.95 0.42 11.77
CA ALA A 132 -2.23 1.71 11.88
C ALA A 132 -1.56 1.91 13.24
N ARG A 133 -2.18 1.42 14.32
CA ARG A 133 -1.61 1.49 15.68
C ARG A 133 -0.66 0.35 16.02
N GLN A 134 -0.69 -0.73 15.24
CA GLN A 134 0.13 -1.92 15.48
C GLN A 134 1.52 -1.72 14.85
N PRO A 135 2.59 -1.53 15.64
CA PRO A 135 3.94 -1.49 15.10
C PRO A 135 4.32 -2.88 14.58
N ARG A 136 5.13 -2.90 13.53
CA ARG A 136 5.83 -4.09 13.10
C ARG A 136 6.91 -4.48 14.09
N ALA A 137 7.30 -5.75 14.04
CA ALA A 137 8.26 -6.30 14.98
C ALA A 137 9.68 -5.70 14.88
N GLY A 138 10.02 -5.02 13.80
CA GLY A 138 11.41 -4.66 13.50
C GLY A 138 12.23 -5.90 13.13
N VAL A 139 13.56 -5.79 13.22
CA VAL A 139 14.44 -6.92 12.89
C VAL A 139 14.57 -7.82 14.11
N THR A 140 14.07 -9.05 13.99
CA THR A 140 14.13 -10.08 15.03
C THR A 140 14.97 -11.27 14.58
N CYS A 141 15.77 -11.84 15.48
CA CYS A 141 16.52 -13.07 15.24
C CYS A 141 16.59 -13.88 16.56
N PRO A 142 16.33 -15.20 16.55
CA PRO A 142 16.43 -16.03 17.75
C PRO A 142 17.77 -15.85 18.47
N GLY A 143 17.72 -15.62 19.79
CA GLY A 143 18.90 -15.41 20.63
C GLY A 143 19.59 -14.04 20.48
N ARG A 144 19.00 -13.09 19.74
CA ARG A 144 19.52 -11.72 19.59
C ARG A 144 18.49 -10.70 20.08
N GLY A 145 18.97 -9.55 20.54
CA GLY A 145 18.12 -8.39 20.82
C GLY A 145 17.41 -7.90 19.55
N ARG A 146 16.19 -7.41 19.71
CA ARG A 146 15.38 -6.82 18.64
C ARG A 146 15.94 -5.44 18.27
N LEU A 147 16.01 -5.14 16.97
CA LEU A 147 16.32 -3.79 16.47
C LEU A 147 15.05 -3.11 15.98
N VAL A 148 14.76 -1.94 16.52
CA VAL A 148 13.63 -1.08 16.14
C VAL A 148 14.17 0.29 15.76
N LEU A 149 13.67 0.86 14.66
CA LEU A 149 13.94 2.24 14.27
C LEU A 149 12.75 3.10 14.68
N GLU A 150 13.01 4.20 15.39
CA GLU A 150 11.97 5.14 15.80
C GLU A 150 11.81 6.27 14.75
N PRO A 151 10.58 6.63 14.36
CA PRO A 151 9.33 5.95 14.70
C PRO A 151 9.23 4.58 14.00
N PRO A 152 8.61 3.56 14.65
CA PRO A 152 8.46 2.23 14.08
C PRO A 152 7.53 2.27 12.87
N GLU A 153 7.83 1.43 11.89
CA GLU A 153 6.90 1.11 10.80
C GLU A 153 5.67 0.39 11.40
N ASN A 154 4.46 0.81 11.06
CA ASN A 154 3.22 0.09 11.39
C ASN A 154 2.73 -0.80 10.22
N HIS A 155 1.74 -1.66 10.47
CA HIS A 155 1.25 -2.57 9.41
C HIS A 155 0.50 -1.85 8.30
N ALA A 156 -0.16 -0.72 8.58
CA ALA A 156 -0.83 0.08 7.55
C ALA A 156 0.19 0.66 6.55
N GLU A 157 1.26 1.26 7.07
CA GLU A 157 2.39 1.80 6.30
C GLU A 157 3.03 0.73 5.41
N HIS A 158 3.32 -0.43 6.00
CA HIS A 158 3.92 -1.54 5.29
C HIS A 158 3.02 -2.08 4.18
N SER A 159 1.75 -2.34 4.48
CA SER A 159 0.80 -2.91 3.52
C SER A 159 0.53 -1.93 2.37
N ALA A 160 0.43 -0.63 2.63
CA ALA A 160 0.32 0.37 1.55
C ALA A 160 1.57 0.40 0.66
N ALA A 161 2.78 0.39 1.26
CA ALA A 161 4.02 0.37 0.49
C ALA A 161 4.13 -0.90 -0.37
N VAL A 162 3.77 -2.07 0.17
CA VAL A 162 3.77 -3.34 -0.56
C VAL A 162 2.73 -3.36 -1.66
N ALA A 163 1.51 -2.88 -1.41
CA ALA A 163 0.47 -2.81 -2.44
C ALA A 163 0.90 -1.93 -3.62
N VAL A 164 1.43 -0.74 -3.37
CA VAL A 164 1.91 0.17 -4.40
C VAL A 164 3.13 -0.40 -5.14
N ALA A 165 4.13 -0.91 -4.42
CA ALA A 165 5.30 -1.53 -5.03
C ALA A 165 4.89 -2.74 -5.90
N GLY A 166 3.93 -3.54 -5.42
CA GLY A 166 3.38 -4.68 -6.15
C GLY A 166 2.75 -4.28 -7.48
N VAL A 167 1.97 -3.19 -7.51
CA VAL A 167 1.42 -2.65 -8.78
C VAL A 167 2.52 -2.31 -9.78
N LEU A 168 3.59 -1.64 -9.33
CA LEU A 168 4.69 -1.24 -10.20
C LEU A 168 5.50 -2.43 -10.72
N LEU A 169 5.53 -3.51 -9.95
CA LEU A 169 6.28 -4.73 -10.24
C LEU A 169 5.46 -5.73 -11.07
N ALA A 170 4.12 -5.68 -11.00
CA ALA A 170 3.21 -6.65 -11.61
C ALA A 170 3.52 -6.96 -13.09
N PRO A 171 3.83 -5.98 -13.97
CA PRO A 171 4.17 -6.27 -15.36
C PRO A 171 5.36 -7.21 -15.55
N SER A 172 6.35 -7.19 -14.64
CA SER A 172 7.56 -8.05 -14.74
C SER A 172 7.25 -9.54 -14.52
N TRP A 173 6.10 -9.85 -13.91
CA TRP A 173 5.62 -11.21 -13.68
C TRP A 173 4.32 -11.51 -14.45
N ASN A 174 3.93 -10.66 -15.40
CA ASN A 174 2.65 -10.76 -16.11
C ASN A 174 1.46 -10.93 -15.15
N ALA A 175 1.53 -10.27 -13.98
CA ALA A 175 0.49 -10.31 -12.97
C ALA A 175 -0.52 -9.18 -13.19
N ASP A 176 -1.76 -9.37 -12.75
CA ASP A 176 -2.75 -8.30 -12.73
C ASP A 176 -2.42 -7.30 -11.59
N PRO A 177 -2.13 -6.02 -11.90
CA PRO A 177 -1.82 -5.03 -10.88
C PRO A 177 -2.97 -4.80 -9.89
N VAL A 178 -4.23 -5.00 -10.29
CA VAL A 178 -5.38 -4.80 -9.40
C VAL A 178 -5.43 -5.90 -8.34
N THR A 179 -5.32 -7.16 -8.76
CA THR A 179 -5.21 -8.31 -7.86
C THR A 179 -4.04 -8.15 -6.89
N VAL A 180 -2.85 -7.78 -7.38
CA VAL A 180 -1.66 -7.58 -6.55
C VAL A 180 -1.85 -6.45 -5.54
N PHE A 181 -2.50 -5.35 -5.94
CA PHE A 181 -2.79 -4.24 -5.03
C PHE A 181 -3.68 -4.67 -3.85
N VAL A 182 -4.80 -5.35 -4.14
CA VAL A 182 -5.73 -5.83 -3.12
C VAL A 182 -5.06 -6.86 -2.20
N ALA A 183 -4.31 -7.80 -2.77
CA ALA A 183 -3.55 -8.77 -2.00
C ALA A 183 -2.53 -8.10 -1.07
N GLY A 184 -1.81 -7.09 -1.57
CA GLY A 184 -0.84 -6.31 -0.79
C GLY A 184 -1.49 -5.54 0.36
N LEU A 185 -2.67 -4.96 0.15
CA LEU A 185 -3.42 -4.31 1.23
C LEU A 185 -3.88 -5.30 2.31
N ALA A 186 -4.21 -6.53 1.93
CA ALA A 186 -4.81 -7.52 2.81
C ALA A 186 -3.82 -8.48 3.49
N HIS A 187 -2.55 -8.51 3.07
CA HIS A 187 -1.64 -9.60 3.48
C HIS A 187 -1.37 -9.68 4.99
N HIS A 188 -1.53 -8.57 5.73
CA HIS A 188 -1.38 -8.49 7.18
C HIS A 188 -2.69 -8.31 7.94
N LEU A 189 -3.85 -8.64 7.35
CA LEU A 189 -5.14 -8.54 8.07
C LEU A 189 -5.13 -9.28 9.42
N HIS A 190 -4.43 -10.42 9.50
CA HIS A 190 -4.28 -11.18 10.74
C HIS A 190 -3.62 -10.36 11.88
N ASN A 191 -2.79 -9.36 11.56
CA ASN A 191 -2.17 -8.49 12.56
C ASN A 191 -3.12 -7.46 13.17
N ALA A 192 -4.35 -7.34 12.66
CA ALA A 192 -5.38 -6.53 13.30
C ALA A 192 -5.82 -7.10 14.65
N LEU A 193 -5.59 -8.41 14.87
CA LEU A 193 -5.81 -9.09 16.14
C LEU A 193 -4.49 -9.60 16.76
N LEU A 194 -3.60 -10.19 15.96
CA LEU A 194 -2.35 -10.78 16.44
C LEU A 194 -1.21 -9.76 16.40
N PRO A 195 -0.65 -9.34 17.54
CA PRO A 195 0.53 -8.49 17.54
C PRO A 195 1.68 -9.14 16.78
N ASP A 196 2.42 -8.34 16.00
CA ASP A 196 3.59 -8.82 15.26
C ASP A 196 4.72 -9.19 16.22
N SER A 197 4.86 -10.49 16.44
CA SER A 197 5.88 -11.05 17.31
C SER A 197 7.26 -11.10 16.63
N GLY A 198 7.31 -10.94 15.31
CA GLY A 198 8.46 -11.19 14.47
C GLY A 198 8.85 -12.67 14.41
N PHE A 199 9.88 -12.96 13.63
CA PHE A 199 10.35 -14.32 13.32
C PHE A 199 10.61 -15.16 14.57
N ALA A 200 11.19 -14.58 15.62
CA ALA A 200 11.46 -15.32 16.86
C ALA A 200 10.18 -15.78 17.56
N GLY A 201 9.12 -14.98 17.56
CA GLY A 201 7.82 -15.37 18.14
C GLY A 201 7.06 -16.36 17.26
N GLU A 202 7.12 -16.19 15.94
CA GLU A 202 6.54 -17.13 14.97
C GLU A 202 7.13 -18.55 15.13
N MET A 203 8.44 -18.66 15.35
CA MET A 203 9.10 -19.95 15.62
C MET A 203 8.61 -20.61 16.91
N LEU A 204 8.24 -19.82 17.93
CA LEU A 204 7.70 -20.36 19.18
C LEU A 204 6.23 -20.78 19.07
N LEU A 205 5.44 -20.10 18.22
CA LEU A 205 4.06 -20.48 17.95
C LEU A 205 3.96 -21.83 17.21
N GLY A 206 4.96 -22.15 16.38
CA GLY A 206 5.08 -23.45 15.73
C GLY A 206 3.80 -23.85 14.97
N GLU A 207 3.27 -25.02 15.27
CA GLU A 207 2.05 -25.55 14.64
C GLU A 207 0.79 -24.69 14.85
N TRP A 208 0.78 -23.83 15.88
CA TRP A 208 -0.35 -22.96 16.19
C TRP A 208 -0.38 -21.65 15.39
N LEU A 209 0.72 -21.32 14.69
CA LEU A 209 0.83 -20.07 13.93
C LEU A 209 -0.22 -19.97 12.83
N ALA A 210 -0.26 -20.96 11.92
CA ALA A 210 -1.15 -20.92 10.78
C ALA A 210 -2.65 -20.92 11.17
N PRO A 211 -3.13 -21.76 12.12
CA PRO A 211 -4.51 -21.68 12.59
C PRO A 211 -4.85 -20.34 13.24
N ALA A 212 -3.95 -19.77 14.05
CA ALA A 212 -4.16 -18.47 14.68
C ALA A 212 -4.25 -17.35 13.64
N MET A 213 -3.34 -17.31 12.67
CA MET A 213 -3.35 -16.33 11.58
C MET A 213 -4.62 -16.43 10.74
N ALA A 214 -5.06 -17.65 10.41
CA ALA A 214 -6.30 -17.87 9.67
C ALA A 214 -7.50 -17.32 10.45
N ARG A 215 -7.65 -17.67 11.73
CA ARG A 215 -8.76 -17.17 12.55
C ARG A 215 -8.73 -15.65 12.70
N ALA A 216 -7.56 -15.07 12.90
CA ALA A 216 -7.39 -13.62 13.02
C ALA A 216 -7.72 -12.88 11.73
N ARG A 217 -7.36 -13.45 10.57
CA ARG A 217 -7.75 -12.93 9.25
C ARG A 217 -9.26 -12.96 9.08
N GLU A 218 -9.93 -14.07 9.40
CA GLU A 218 -11.40 -14.18 9.31
C GLU A 218 -12.11 -13.09 10.14
N ILE A 219 -11.62 -12.82 11.36
CA ILE A 219 -12.19 -11.77 12.23
C ILE A 219 -12.09 -10.39 11.58
N ALA A 220 -11.01 -10.10 10.86
CA ALA A 220 -10.88 -8.83 10.13
C ALA A 220 -11.78 -8.80 8.88
N LEU A 221 -11.91 -9.92 8.17
CA LEU A 221 -12.79 -10.05 7.00
C LEU A 221 -14.27 -9.95 7.35
N ASP A 222 -14.67 -10.35 8.56
CA ASP A 222 -16.05 -10.21 9.07
C ASP A 222 -16.49 -8.73 9.18
N GLU A 223 -15.56 -7.76 9.13
CA GLU A 223 -15.88 -6.33 9.09
C GLU A 223 -16.22 -5.81 7.67
N LEU A 224 -16.04 -6.63 6.64
CA LEU A 224 -16.28 -6.26 5.24
C LEU A 224 -17.68 -6.70 4.78
N GLY A 225 -18.26 -5.95 3.84
CA GLY A 225 -19.42 -6.43 3.08
C GLY A 225 -19.07 -7.64 2.22
N SER A 226 -20.06 -8.49 1.90
CA SER A 226 -19.85 -9.78 1.23
C SER A 226 -19.08 -9.68 -0.09
N GLU A 227 -19.43 -8.72 -0.94
CA GLU A 227 -18.79 -8.52 -2.25
C GLU A 227 -17.30 -8.15 -2.12
N LEU A 228 -16.98 -7.24 -1.19
CA LEU A 228 -15.60 -6.85 -0.94
C LEU A 228 -14.81 -7.98 -0.27
N ARG A 229 -15.43 -8.74 0.64
CA ARG A 229 -14.82 -9.93 1.24
C ARG A 229 -14.42 -10.93 0.16
N GLU A 230 -15.32 -11.28 -0.76
CA GLU A 230 -15.04 -12.19 -1.87
C GLU A 230 -13.89 -11.68 -2.74
N THR A 231 -13.86 -10.38 -3.02
CA THR A 231 -12.77 -9.73 -3.78
C THR A 231 -11.42 -9.90 -3.07
N VAL A 232 -11.37 -9.64 -1.75
CA VAL A 232 -10.14 -9.78 -0.95
C VAL A 232 -9.69 -11.23 -0.87
N GLU A 233 -10.60 -12.16 -0.59
CA GLU A 233 -10.32 -13.59 -0.52
C GLU A 233 -9.82 -14.14 -1.86
N SER A 234 -10.40 -13.70 -2.97
CA SER A 234 -9.95 -14.08 -4.31
C SER A 234 -8.55 -13.55 -4.62
N ALA A 235 -8.22 -12.33 -4.19
CA ALA A 235 -6.92 -11.74 -4.45
C ALA A 235 -5.79 -12.38 -3.63
N CYS A 236 -6.10 -12.97 -2.47
CA CYS A 236 -5.12 -13.60 -1.58
C CYS A 236 -4.88 -15.10 -1.83
N ARG A 237 -5.48 -15.68 -2.87
CA ARG A 237 -5.25 -17.08 -3.29
C ARG A 237 -4.07 -17.19 -4.23
#